data_AF-A0AAW7Y4E7-F1
#
_entry.id   AF-A0AAW7Y4E7-F1
#
_cell.length_a   1.000
_cell.length_b   1.000
_cell.length_c   1.000
_cell.angle_alpha   90.00
_cell.angle_beta   90.00
_cell.angle_gamma   90.00
#
_symmetry.space_group_name_H-M   'P 1'
#
loop_
_entity.id
_entity.type
_entity.pdbx_description
1 polymer ?
#
loop_
_entity_poly.entity_id
_entity_poly.type
_entity_poly.pdbx_seq_one_letter_code
_entity_poly.pdbx_strand_id
1 'polypeptide(L)'
;MLHESFVKLFWRCFDDIPQGAAWFHVQPITVKRWLSGWMDVNPMAEKLLLIRVRGYLPDDTRWTGFRIDEERCVIITPEGRMFSPKELDSVALRFDEYHQLKRMYELDYVPVRSNVVTPLPFRGGRRLKQPKSDTVTKEKKKMYREVAKKRM
;
A
#
# COMPACT_ATOMS: atom_id res chain seq x y z
N MET A 1 -30.74 24.94 -0.06
CA MET A 1 -29.39 25.37 -0.50
C MET A 1 -28.32 24.26 -0.48
N LEU A 2 -28.62 23.00 -0.11
CA LEU A 2 -27.63 21.89 -0.10
C LEU A 2 -27.65 21.02 -1.37
N HIS A 3 -28.77 21.05 -2.11
CA HIS A 3 -28.96 20.20 -3.29
C HIS A 3 -28.01 20.57 -4.44
N GLU A 4 -27.86 21.85 -4.77
CA GLU A 4 -27.01 22.30 -5.89
C GLU A 4 -25.52 22.02 -5.63
N SER A 5 -25.04 22.23 -4.40
CA SER A 5 -23.67 21.91 -4.00
C SER A 5 -23.41 20.40 -4.11
N PHE A 6 -24.34 19.57 -3.62
CA PHE A 6 -24.23 18.12 -3.74
C PHE A 6 -24.18 17.68 -5.21
N VAL A 7 -25.07 18.20 -6.06
CA VAL A 7 -25.10 17.86 -7.50
C VAL A 7 -23.78 18.23 -8.18
N LYS A 8 -23.24 19.43 -7.93
CA LYS A 8 -21.94 19.85 -8.48
C LYS A 8 -20.79 18.96 -8.02
N LEU A 9 -20.76 18.62 -6.73
CA LEU A 9 -19.72 17.75 -6.19
C LEU A 9 -19.85 16.31 -6.70
N PHE A 10 -21.08 15.81 -6.87
CA PHE A 10 -21.34 14.47 -7.37
C PHE A 10 -20.71 14.28 -8.76
N TRP A 11 -21.02 15.19 -9.69
CA TRP A 11 -20.49 15.15 -11.05
C TRP A 11 -19.01 15.53 -11.17
N ARG A 12 -18.40 16.05 -10.09
CA ARG A 12 -16.95 16.21 -10.01
C ARG A 12 -16.25 14.91 -9.59
N CYS A 13 -16.94 14.04 -8.86
CA CYS A 13 -16.37 12.80 -8.31
C CYS A 13 -16.67 11.54 -9.12
N PHE A 14 -17.79 11.55 -9.86
CA PHE A 14 -18.30 10.38 -10.56
C PHE A 14 -18.71 10.74 -11.99
N ASP A 15 -18.41 9.84 -12.91
CA ASP A 15 -18.76 9.99 -14.33
C ASP A 15 -20.20 9.53 -14.61
N ASP A 16 -20.72 8.62 -13.77
CA ASP A 16 -22.08 8.09 -13.92
C ASP A 16 -22.80 7.84 -12.58
N ILE A 17 -24.11 7.66 -12.67
CA ILE A 17 -24.97 7.38 -11.50
C ILE A 17 -24.67 6.01 -10.87
N PRO A 18 -24.49 4.91 -11.63
CA PRO A 18 -24.13 3.61 -11.06
C PRO A 18 -22.86 3.63 -10.19
N GLN A 19 -21.82 4.34 -10.61
CA GLN A 19 -20.56 4.47 -9.87
C GLN A 19 -20.79 5.19 -8.53
N GLY A 20 -21.49 6.32 -8.54
CA GLY A 20 -21.85 7.02 -7.31
C GLY A 20 -22.74 6.18 -6.40
N ALA A 21 -23.70 5.45 -6.97
CA ALA A 21 -24.57 4.55 -6.20
C ALA A 21 -23.80 3.40 -5.54
N ALA A 22 -22.85 2.80 -6.26
CA ALA A 22 -21.97 1.77 -5.73
C ALA A 22 -21.11 2.31 -4.58
N TRP A 23 -20.57 3.53 -4.71
CA TRP A 23 -19.76 4.16 -3.68
C TRP A 23 -20.55 4.49 -2.41
N PHE A 24 -21.78 5.00 -2.57
CA PHE A 24 -22.68 5.27 -1.46
C PHE A 24 -23.35 4.01 -0.88
N HIS A 25 -23.14 2.85 -1.49
CA HIS A 25 -23.84 1.60 -1.17
C HIS A 25 -25.37 1.73 -1.18
N VAL A 26 -25.91 2.44 -2.18
CA VAL A 26 -27.35 2.62 -2.38
C VAL A 26 -27.77 2.17 -3.78
N GLN A 27 -29.08 2.07 -4.00
CA GLN A 27 -29.62 1.80 -5.33
C GLN A 27 -29.47 3.03 -6.24
N PRO A 28 -29.22 2.87 -7.55
CA PRO A 28 -29.10 3.99 -8.50
C PRO A 28 -30.31 4.94 -8.51
N ILE A 29 -31.50 4.42 -8.24
CA ILE A 29 -32.71 5.24 -8.15
C ILE A 29 -32.68 6.22 -6.97
N THR A 30 -32.00 5.88 -5.88
CA THR A 30 -31.83 6.76 -4.72
C THR A 30 -30.97 7.96 -5.09
N VAL A 31 -29.87 7.74 -5.81
CA VAL A 31 -29.01 8.82 -6.32
C VAL A 31 -29.77 9.69 -7.33
N LYS A 32 -30.57 9.08 -8.23
CA LYS A 32 -31.42 9.86 -9.14
C LYS A 32 -32.37 10.80 -8.40
N ARG A 33 -33.02 10.31 -7.33
CA ARG A 33 -33.93 11.12 -6.50
C ARG A 33 -33.21 12.26 -5.79
N TRP A 34 -31.99 12.02 -5.29
CA TRP A 34 -31.14 13.05 -4.70
C TRP A 34 -30.72 14.10 -5.73
N LEU A 35 -30.36 13.69 -6.95
CA LEU A 35 -29.91 14.59 -8.02
C LEU A 35 -31.06 15.36 -8.70
N SER A 36 -32.29 14.86 -8.65
CA SER A 36 -33.47 15.56 -9.16
C SER A 36 -34.13 16.48 -8.12
N GLY A 37 -33.68 16.44 -6.86
CA GLY A 37 -34.29 17.19 -5.76
C GLY A 37 -35.66 16.65 -5.33
N TRP A 38 -36.02 15.42 -5.75
CA TRP A 38 -37.29 14.79 -5.36
C TRP A 38 -37.29 14.40 -3.88
N MET A 39 -36.12 14.10 -3.34
CA MET A 39 -35.89 13.81 -1.93
C MET A 39 -34.63 14.53 -1.47
N ASP A 40 -34.61 14.94 -0.20
CA ASP A 40 -33.42 15.45 0.45
C ASP A 40 -32.26 14.44 0.40
N VAL A 41 -31.06 14.97 0.21
CA VAL A 41 -29.83 14.17 0.23
C VAL A 41 -29.60 13.68 1.66
N ASN A 42 -29.20 12.41 1.80
CA ASN A 42 -28.76 11.90 3.09
C ASN A 42 -27.58 12.75 3.60
N PRO A 43 -27.64 13.38 4.79
CA PRO A 43 -26.55 14.20 5.32
C PRO A 43 -25.21 13.46 5.40
N MET A 44 -25.22 12.14 5.58
CA MET A 44 -24.02 11.32 5.56
C MET A 44 -23.40 11.24 4.15
N ALA A 45 -24.22 11.12 3.11
CA ALA A 45 -23.75 11.08 1.73
C ALA A 45 -23.06 12.41 1.35
N GLU A 46 -23.63 13.53 1.78
CA GLU A 46 -23.02 14.84 1.58
C GLU A 46 -21.67 14.98 2.32
N LYS A 47 -21.60 14.52 3.58
CA LYS A 47 -20.35 14.53 4.36
C LYS A 47 -19.27 13.66 3.73
N LEU A 48 -19.61 12.43 3.33
CA LEU A 48 -18.66 11.51 2.68
C LEU A 48 -18.09 12.14 1.42
N LEU A 49 -18.94 12.76 0.60
CA LEU A 49 -18.52 13.41 -0.64
C LEU A 49 -17.53 14.56 -0.37
N LEU A 50 -17.76 15.35 0.68
CA LEU A 50 -16.83 16.41 1.11
C LEU A 50 -15.48 15.84 1.56
N ILE A 51 -15.48 14.75 2.33
CA ILE A 51 -14.26 14.07 2.80
C ILE A 51 -13.46 13.53 1.60
N ARG A 52 -14.14 12.92 0.63
CA ARG A 52 -13.54 12.43 -0.63
C ARG A 52 -12.91 13.57 -1.44
N VAL A 53 -13.65 14.66 -1.68
CA VAL A 53 -13.15 15.82 -2.47
C VAL A 53 -11.96 16.51 -1.81
N ARG A 54 -11.90 16.49 -0.47
CA ARG A 54 -10.74 17.01 0.28
C ARG A 54 -9.54 16.05 0.28
N GLY A 55 -9.70 14.83 -0.22
CA GLY A 55 -8.65 13.81 -0.28
C GLY A 55 -8.43 13.04 1.03
N TYR A 56 -9.35 13.16 2.00
CA TYR A 56 -9.25 12.45 3.28
C TYR A 56 -9.73 11.00 3.20
N LEU A 57 -10.55 10.68 2.20
CA LEU A 57 -11.01 9.31 1.95
C LEU A 57 -10.52 8.87 0.57
N PRO A 58 -9.42 8.10 0.52
CA PRO A 58 -8.94 7.55 -0.73
C PRO A 58 -9.77 6.32 -1.11
N ASP A 59 -10.48 6.41 -2.24
CA ASP A 59 -11.40 5.36 -2.71
C ASP A 59 -10.75 4.38 -3.70
N ASP A 60 -9.42 4.32 -3.71
CA ASP A 60 -8.66 3.45 -4.61
C ASP A 60 -8.37 2.11 -3.93
N THR A 61 -8.52 1.02 -4.68
CA THR A 61 -8.14 -0.35 -4.27
C THR A 61 -6.74 -0.46 -3.67
N ARG A 62 -5.80 0.43 -4.02
CA ARG A 62 -4.46 0.51 -3.43
C ARG A 62 -4.46 0.77 -1.91
N TRP A 63 -5.53 1.37 -1.38
CA TRP A 63 -5.70 1.62 0.06
C TRP A 63 -6.37 0.46 0.79
N THR A 64 -6.68 -0.63 0.09
CA THR A 64 -7.32 -1.81 0.70
C THR A 64 -6.45 -2.40 1.80
N GLY A 65 -7.04 -2.59 2.98
CA GLY A 65 -6.38 -3.16 4.16
C GLY A 65 -5.54 -2.16 4.97
N PHE A 66 -5.38 -0.93 4.49
CA PHE A 66 -4.85 0.15 5.32
C PHE A 66 -5.90 0.60 6.33
N ARG A 67 -5.45 0.86 7.56
CA ARG A 67 -6.29 1.30 8.68
C ARG A 67 -5.64 2.47 9.39
N ILE A 68 -6.44 3.32 10.02
CA ILE A 68 -5.96 4.39 10.88
C ILE A 68 -6.31 4.02 12.32
N ASP A 69 -5.31 4.06 13.20
CA ASP A 69 -5.52 4.02 14.65
C ASP A 69 -5.59 5.45 15.15
N GLU A 70 -6.80 5.89 15.50
CA GLU A 70 -7.09 7.26 15.93
C GLU A 70 -6.49 7.60 17.29
N GLU A 71 -6.39 6.61 18.20
CA GLU A 71 -5.85 6.82 19.54
C GLU A 71 -4.35 7.07 19.47
N ARG A 72 -3.65 6.28 18.64
CA ARG A 72 -2.19 6.39 18.49
C ARG A 72 -1.78 7.33 17.37
N CYS A 73 -2.73 7.80 16.55
CA CYS A 73 -2.48 8.59 15.36
C CYS A 73 -1.44 7.93 14.44
N VAL A 74 -1.65 6.66 14.10
CA VAL A 74 -0.77 5.89 13.19
C VAL A 74 -1.54 5.26 12.04
N ILE A 75 -0.87 5.11 10.89
CA ILE A 75 -1.35 4.33 9.76
C ILE A 75 -0.87 2.89 9.91
N ILE A 76 -1.80 1.94 9.90
CA ILE A 76 -1.55 0.51 9.93
C ILE A 76 -1.68 -0.03 8.50
N THR A 77 -0.62 -0.67 8.02
CA THR A 77 -0.61 -1.34 6.71
C THR A 77 -1.33 -2.69 6.73
N PRO A 78 -1.67 -3.26 5.55
CA PRO A 78 -2.22 -4.62 5.46
C PRO A 78 -1.30 -5.68 6.09
N GLU A 79 0.02 -5.47 6.09
CA GLU A 79 1.01 -6.36 6.72
C GLU A 79 1.12 -6.16 8.25
N GLY A 80 0.38 -5.21 8.83
CA GLY A 80 0.41 -4.90 10.26
C GLY A 80 1.53 -3.95 10.70
N ARG A 81 2.35 -3.45 9.76
CA ARG A 81 3.32 -2.39 10.06
C ARG A 81 2.59 -1.09 10.40
N MET A 82 3.15 -0.32 11.32
CA MET A 82 2.59 0.94 11.78
C MET A 82 3.53 2.08 11.39
N PHE A 83 2.97 3.19 10.92
CA PHE A 83 3.69 4.40 10.57
C PHE A 83 3.05 5.60 11.25
N SER A 84 3.84 6.34 12.01
CA SER A 84 3.44 7.67 12.47
C SER A 84 3.54 8.70 11.32
N PRO A 85 2.80 9.82 11.40
CA PRO A 85 2.90 10.90 10.41
C PRO A 85 4.34 11.40 10.18
N LYS A 86 5.15 11.47 11.25
CA LYS A 86 6.57 11.87 11.16
C LYS A 86 7.42 10.84 10.42
N GLU A 87 7.16 9.56 10.63
CA GLU A 87 7.87 8.51 9.91
C GLU A 87 7.52 8.56 8.43
N LEU A 88 6.25 8.77 8.08
CA LEU A 88 5.82 8.92 6.68
C LEU A 88 6.50 10.11 5.99
N ASP A 89 6.61 11.25 6.68
CA ASP A 89 7.32 12.42 6.16
C ASP A 89 8.82 12.12 5.94
N SER A 90 9.44 11.43 6.91
CA SER A 90 10.84 11.00 6.79
C SER A 90 11.08 9.97 5.68
N VAL A 91 10.07 9.19 5.31
CA VAL A 91 10.18 8.16 4.26
C VAL A 91 10.40 8.81 2.88
N ALA A 92 9.76 9.95 2.60
CA ALA A 92 9.99 10.70 1.37
C ALA A 92 11.47 11.13 1.26
N LEU A 93 12.01 11.71 2.34
CA LEU A 93 13.42 12.11 2.42
C LEU A 93 14.37 10.92 2.23
N ARG A 94 14.07 9.77 2.83
CA ARG A 94 14.89 8.56 2.67
C ARG A 94 14.92 8.07 1.22
N PHE A 95 13.80 8.19 0.50
CA PHE A 95 13.78 7.83 -0.92
C PHE A 95 14.61 8.81 -1.76
N ASP A 96 14.54 10.11 -1.47
CA ASP A 96 15.35 11.13 -2.15
C ASP A 96 16.85 10.90 -1.92
N GLU A 97 17.26 10.64 -0.68
CA GLU A 97 18.63 10.29 -0.31
C GLU A 97 19.09 9.03 -1.06
N TYR A 98 18.27 7.99 -1.09
CA TYR A 98 18.56 6.76 -1.82
C TYR A 98 18.74 7.01 -3.33
N HIS A 99 17.88 7.81 -3.96
CA HIS A 99 17.99 8.15 -5.37
C HIS A 99 19.22 9.02 -5.67
N GLN A 100 19.60 9.91 -4.75
CA GLN A 100 20.84 10.69 -4.87
C GLN A 100 22.07 9.77 -4.77
N LEU A 101 22.12 8.88 -3.79
CA LEU A 101 23.19 7.89 -3.64
C LEU A 101 23.29 6.97 -4.86
N LYS A 102 22.16 6.51 -5.39
CA LYS A 102 22.11 5.68 -6.60
C LYS A 102 22.71 6.38 -7.80
N ARG A 103 22.43 7.68 -7.98
CA ARG A 103 23.00 8.49 -9.07
C ARG A 103 24.50 8.73 -8.89
N MET A 104 24.95 9.01 -7.66
CA MET A 104 26.38 9.29 -7.40
C MET A 104 27.28 8.06 -7.54
N TYR A 105 26.77 6.88 -7.18
CA TYR A 105 27.56 5.66 -7.11
C TYR A 105 27.19 4.62 -8.17
N GLU A 106 26.38 5.00 -9.17
CA GLU A 106 25.89 4.11 -10.24
C GLU A 106 25.42 2.75 -9.67
N LEU A 107 24.63 2.79 -8.59
CA LEU A 107 24.14 1.59 -7.91
C LEU A 107 23.04 0.92 -8.74
N ASP A 108 23.40 0.40 -9.90
CA ASP A 108 22.52 -0.38 -10.79
C ASP A 108 22.24 -1.77 -10.22
N TYR A 109 23.10 -2.23 -9.31
CA TYR A 109 22.96 -3.48 -8.61
C TYR A 109 22.74 -3.25 -7.11
N VAL A 110 21.50 -3.41 -6.64
CA VAL A 110 21.22 -3.58 -5.22
C VAL A 110 21.50 -5.05 -4.88
N PRO A 111 22.56 -5.38 -4.12
CA PRO A 111 22.75 -6.75 -3.68
C PRO A 111 21.57 -7.15 -2.80
N VAL A 112 20.84 -8.19 -3.21
CA VAL A 112 19.84 -8.84 -2.36
C VAL A 112 20.58 -9.33 -1.11
N ARG A 113 20.37 -8.66 0.03
CA ARG A 113 20.89 -9.13 1.31
C ARG A 113 20.26 -10.49 1.56
N SER A 114 21.05 -11.57 1.48
CA SER A 114 20.64 -12.84 2.06
C SER A 114 20.43 -12.61 3.55
N ASN A 115 19.29 -13.03 4.09
CA ASN A 115 18.96 -12.91 5.51
C ASN A 115 20.19 -13.21 6.39
N VAL A 116 20.43 -12.36 7.39
CA VAL A 116 21.38 -12.70 8.46
C VAL A 116 20.86 -13.99 9.07
N VAL A 117 21.59 -15.09 8.86
CA VAL A 117 21.23 -16.38 9.45
C VAL A 117 21.30 -16.19 10.96
N THR A 118 20.13 -16.13 11.60
CA THR A 118 20.05 -16.14 13.06
C THR A 118 20.69 -17.44 13.54
N PRO A 119 21.67 -17.39 14.46
CA PRO A 119 22.21 -18.61 15.04
C PRO A 119 21.06 -19.37 15.71
N LEU A 120 21.01 -20.68 15.47
CA LEU A 120 19.96 -21.53 16.03
C LEU A 120 20.00 -21.47 17.57
N PRO A 121 18.82 -21.51 18.24
CA PRO A 121 18.78 -21.50 19.70
C PRO A 121 19.55 -22.69 20.26
N PHE A 122 20.30 -22.45 21.33
CA PHE A 122 21.07 -23.49 22.01
C PHE A 122 20.12 -24.59 22.54
N ARG A 123 20.27 -25.82 22.04
CA ARG A 123 19.59 -27.02 22.58
C ARG A 123 20.61 -28.06 23.01
N GLY A 124 20.80 -28.18 24.32
CA GLY A 124 21.32 -29.40 24.98
C GLY A 124 22.61 -29.99 24.42
N GLY A 125 23.73 -29.26 24.51
CA GLY A 125 25.08 -29.84 24.43
C GLY A 125 25.57 -30.38 23.08
N ARG A 126 24.78 -30.31 22.00
CA ARG A 126 25.21 -30.68 20.64
C ARG A 126 25.29 -29.46 19.73
N ARG A 127 26.49 -29.15 19.20
CA ARG A 127 26.65 -28.20 18.10
C ARG A 127 26.07 -28.81 16.81
N LEU A 128 25.09 -28.15 16.19
CA LEU A 128 24.67 -28.45 14.82
C LEU A 128 25.84 -28.16 13.87
N LYS A 129 26.23 -29.15 13.07
CA LYS A 129 27.47 -29.08 12.27
C LYS A 129 27.43 -28.17 11.05
N GLN A 130 26.28 -27.61 10.67
CA GLN A 130 26.18 -26.46 9.74
C GLN A 130 24.72 -25.99 9.63
N PRO A 131 24.47 -24.68 9.44
CA PRO A 131 23.14 -24.21 9.09
C PRO A 131 22.72 -24.78 7.73
N LYS A 132 21.47 -25.25 7.59
CA LYS A 132 20.88 -25.45 6.26
C LYS A 132 20.71 -24.07 5.64
N SER A 133 21.59 -23.70 4.72
CA SER A 133 21.40 -22.53 3.87
C SER A 133 20.62 -22.96 2.63
N ASP A 134 19.46 -22.38 2.40
CA ASP A 134 18.73 -22.54 1.12
C ASP A 134 19.49 -21.88 -0.05
N THR A 135 20.47 -21.02 0.26
CA THR A 135 21.30 -20.36 -0.72
C THR A 135 22.39 -21.29 -1.24
N VAL A 136 22.29 -21.67 -2.52
CA VAL A 136 23.38 -22.33 -3.24
C VAL A 136 24.62 -21.43 -3.20
N THR A 137 25.73 -21.94 -2.65
CA THR A 137 27.01 -21.21 -2.55
C THR A 137 27.50 -20.77 -3.93
N LYS A 138 28.30 -19.69 -3.97
CA LYS A 138 28.85 -19.12 -5.23
C LYS A 138 29.60 -20.18 -6.04
N GLU A 139 30.36 -21.03 -5.38
CA GLU A 139 31.08 -22.16 -5.99
C GLU A 139 30.12 -23.18 -6.61
N LYS A 140 29.04 -23.51 -5.91
CA LYS A 140 28.03 -24.47 -6.36
C LYS A 140 27.19 -23.92 -7.53
N LYS A 141 26.93 -22.60 -7.55
CA LYS A 141 26.37 -21.89 -8.72
C LYS A 141 27.33 -21.86 -9.91
N LYS A 142 28.64 -21.69 -9.68
CA LYS A 142 29.67 -21.76 -10.73
C LYS A 142 29.73 -23.15 -11.35
N MET A 143 29.72 -24.19 -10.51
CA MET A 143 29.64 -25.58 -10.95
C MET A 143 28.39 -25.86 -11.79
N TYR A 144 27.21 -25.40 -11.39
CA TYR A 144 25.99 -25.60 -12.19
C TYR A 144 26.06 -24.92 -13.57
N ARG A 145 26.69 -23.73 -13.66
CA ARG A 145 26.92 -23.05 -14.94
C ARG A 145 27.90 -23.81 -15.84
N GLU A 146 28.95 -24.38 -15.26
CA GLU A 146 29.92 -25.19 -16.02
C GLU A 146 29.32 -26.51 -16.50
N VAL A 147 28.50 -27.17 -15.67
CA VAL A 147 27.76 -28.38 -16.05
C VAL A 147 26.74 -28.09 -17.16
N ALA A 148 26.03 -26.96 -17.10
CA ALA A 148 25.11 -26.55 -18.16
C ALA A 148 25.84 -26.27 -19.48
N LYS A 149 27.00 -25.62 -19.44
CA LYS A 149 27.84 -25.37 -20.63
C LYS A 149 28.38 -26.64 -21.27
N LYS A 150 28.64 -27.70 -20.50
CA LYS A 150 29.09 -29.01 -21.03
C LYS A 150 27.97 -29.85 -21.63
N ARG A 151 26.70 -29.47 -21.41
CA ARG A 151 25.52 -30.18 -21.93
C ARG A 151 24.95 -29.53 -23.22
N MET A 152 25.47 -28.37 -23.61
CA MET A 152 25.33 -27.79 -24.95
C MET A 152 26.50 -28.22 -25.82
#